data_AF-A0AAD4NG89-F1
#
_entry.id   AF-A0AAD4NG89-F1
#
_cell.length_a   1.000
_cell.length_b   1.000
_cell.length_c   1.000
_cell.angle_alpha   90.00
_cell.angle_beta   90.00
_cell.angle_gamma   90.00
#
_symmetry.space_group_name_H-M   'P 1'
#
loop_
_entity.id
_entity.type
_entity.pdbx_description
1 polymer ?
#
loop_
_entity_poly.entity_id
_entity_poly.type
_entity_poly.pdbx_seq_one_letter_code
_entity_poly.pdbx_strand_id
1 'polypeptide(L)'
;MIPALSFVRLNDVKQYAATLFETDCLDQVASWFEHQRTIDGQHRTNNYAEAGNRRIQSEMGMETPTMGYFIDRLKLIHRGRDQAHVRWLQGYQAKPKRTKYRMADERILKVIEQYDNRTPIEFLGGVALNFMMD
;
A
#
# COMPACT_ATOMS: atom_id res chain seq x y z
N MET A 1 -25.35 -8.64 -0.54
CA MET A 1 -26.75 -8.32 -0.90
C MET A 1 -26.99 -6.82 -0.65
N ILE A 2 -26.33 -5.95 -1.43
CA ILE A 2 -26.51 -4.49 -1.48
C ILE A 2 -26.57 -3.94 -2.95
N PRO A 3 -26.56 -4.74 -4.06
CA PRO A 3 -26.36 -4.12 -5.37
C PRO A 3 -27.60 -3.38 -5.92
N ALA A 4 -28.81 -3.64 -5.42
CA ALA A 4 -30.02 -3.04 -6.01
C ALA A 4 -30.20 -1.54 -5.68
N LEU A 5 -29.75 -1.10 -4.49
CA LEU A 5 -29.92 0.28 -4.03
C LEU A 5 -28.97 1.27 -4.72
N SER A 6 -27.84 0.82 -5.28
CA SER A 6 -26.87 1.70 -5.96
C SER A 6 -27.31 2.10 -7.38
N PHE A 7 -28.37 1.48 -7.92
CA PHE A 7 -28.96 1.79 -9.23
C PHE A 7 -30.19 2.70 -9.15
N VAL A 8 -30.62 3.11 -7.95
CA VAL A 8 -31.70 4.10 -7.80
C VAL A 8 -31.17 5.46 -8.24
N ARG A 9 -32.00 6.23 -8.97
CA ARG A 9 -31.61 7.58 -9.40
C ARG A 9 -31.30 8.43 -8.17
N LEU A 10 -30.15 9.09 -8.21
CA LEU A 10 -29.67 9.93 -7.11
C LEU A 10 -30.70 10.99 -6.69
N ASN A 11 -31.46 11.54 -7.63
CA ASN A 11 -32.52 12.51 -7.33
C ASN A 11 -33.64 11.91 -6.47
N ASP A 12 -34.04 10.66 -6.75
CA ASP A 12 -35.10 9.97 -6.02
C ASP A 12 -34.65 9.67 -4.58
N VAL A 13 -33.37 9.34 -4.39
CA VAL A 13 -32.78 9.14 -3.06
C VAL A 13 -32.57 10.45 -2.32
N LYS A 14 -32.07 11.50 -2.99
CA LYS A 14 -31.91 12.85 -2.38
C LYS A 14 -33.25 13.40 -1.92
N GLN A 15 -34.32 13.21 -2.68
CA GLN A 15 -35.66 13.67 -2.33
C GLN A 15 -36.23 12.95 -1.09
N TYR A 16 -35.96 11.64 -0.95
CA TYR A 16 -36.36 10.87 0.22
C TYR A 16 -35.42 11.06 1.43
N ALA A 17 -34.14 11.35 1.22
CA ALA A 17 -33.18 11.55 2.30
C ALA A 17 -33.21 12.98 2.86
N ALA A 18 -33.60 13.98 2.04
CA ALA A 18 -33.85 15.35 2.48
C ALA A 18 -35.04 15.47 3.45
N THR A 19 -35.93 14.47 3.51
CA THR A 19 -37.00 14.41 4.53
C THR A 19 -36.53 13.78 5.85
N LEU A 20 -35.34 13.16 5.89
CA LEU A 20 -34.84 12.38 7.03
C LEU A 20 -33.53 12.93 7.63
N PHE A 21 -32.73 13.69 6.88
CA PHE A 21 -31.39 14.17 7.29
C PHE A 21 -31.08 15.58 6.76
N GLU A 22 -30.20 16.31 7.46
CA GLU A 22 -29.68 17.63 7.02
C GLU A 22 -28.91 17.52 5.69
N THR A 23 -29.09 18.54 4.84
CA THR A 23 -28.69 18.56 3.42
C THR A 23 -27.19 18.35 3.15
N ASP A 24 -26.31 18.70 4.08
CA ASP A 24 -24.86 18.63 3.89
C ASP A 24 -24.33 17.19 3.74
N CYS A 25 -25.04 16.20 4.30
CA CYS A 25 -24.67 14.79 4.17
C CYS A 25 -25.00 14.22 2.77
N LEU A 26 -25.98 14.81 2.07
CA LEU A 26 -26.50 14.29 0.80
C LEU A 26 -25.51 14.45 -0.36
N ASP A 27 -24.66 15.47 -0.32
CA ASP A 27 -23.65 15.69 -1.36
C ASP A 27 -22.42 14.78 -1.18
N GLN A 28 -22.07 14.43 0.06
CA GLN A 28 -21.10 13.35 0.30
C GLN A 28 -21.66 12.02 -0.19
N VAL A 29 -22.89 11.65 0.18
CA VAL A 29 -23.55 10.40 -0.23
C VAL A 29 -23.73 10.31 -1.75
N ALA A 30 -23.99 11.43 -2.42
CA ALA A 30 -24.08 11.50 -3.87
C ALA A 30 -22.83 11.00 -4.59
N SER A 31 -21.63 11.28 -4.06
CA SER A 31 -20.37 10.80 -4.64
C SER A 31 -20.23 9.27 -4.61
N TRP A 32 -21.00 8.58 -3.76
CA TRP A 32 -21.03 7.13 -3.62
C TRP A 32 -22.09 6.46 -4.51
N PHE A 33 -23.03 7.21 -5.08
CA PHE A 33 -24.06 6.66 -5.96
C PHE A 33 -23.49 6.31 -7.34
N GLU A 34 -23.46 5.02 -7.65
CA GLU A 34 -22.85 4.48 -8.86
C GLU A 34 -23.68 4.68 -10.13
N HIS A 35 -24.95 5.11 -10.01
CA HIS A 35 -25.90 5.26 -11.12
C HIS A 35 -25.39 6.22 -12.22
N GLN A 36 -25.06 7.46 -11.88
CA GLN A 36 -24.65 8.47 -12.87
C GLN A 36 -23.32 8.09 -13.53
N ARG A 37 -22.35 7.63 -12.74
CA ARG A 37 -21.06 7.13 -13.25
C ARG A 37 -21.20 5.93 -14.18
N THR A 38 -22.16 5.04 -13.90
CA THR A 38 -22.46 3.89 -14.76
C THR A 38 -23.04 4.33 -16.10
N ILE A 39 -23.92 5.34 -16.11
CA ILE A 39 -24.44 5.95 -17.35
C ILE A 39 -23.31 6.63 -18.12
N ASP A 40 -22.44 7.35 -17.43
CA ASP A 40 -21.33 8.10 -18.02
C ASP A 40 -20.14 7.21 -18.44
N GLY A 41 -20.24 5.89 -18.27
CA GLY A 41 -19.19 4.93 -18.63
C GLY A 41 -17.92 5.04 -17.76
N GLN A 42 -17.99 5.73 -16.63
CA GLN A 42 -16.86 5.95 -15.74
C GLN A 42 -16.64 4.77 -14.80
N HIS A 43 -15.40 4.60 -14.35
CA HIS A 43 -15.06 3.58 -13.36
C HIS A 43 -15.77 3.84 -12.02
N ARG A 44 -16.42 2.80 -11.48
CA ARG A 44 -17.09 2.84 -10.18
C ARG A 44 -16.06 2.92 -9.06
N THR A 45 -16.31 3.72 -8.02
CA THR A 45 -15.42 3.86 -6.86
C THR A 45 -15.16 2.52 -6.19
N ASN A 46 -16.18 1.65 -6.13
CA ASN A 46 -16.03 0.30 -5.59
C ASN A 46 -15.07 -0.57 -6.42
N ASN A 47 -14.99 -0.39 -7.75
CA ASN A 47 -14.06 -1.16 -8.58
C ASN A 47 -12.60 -0.90 -8.21
N TYR A 48 -12.24 0.34 -7.86
CA TYR A 48 -10.89 0.68 -7.42
C TYR A 48 -10.59 0.12 -6.03
N ALA A 49 -11.55 0.21 -5.10
CA ALA A 49 -11.42 -0.38 -3.77
C ALA A 49 -11.25 -1.91 -3.85
N GLU A 50 -12.06 -2.58 -4.68
CA GLU A 50 -11.94 -4.01 -4.94
C GLU A 50 -10.63 -4.37 -5.64
N ALA A 51 -10.18 -3.57 -6.62
CA ALA A 51 -8.90 -3.79 -7.29
C ALA A 51 -7.72 -3.65 -6.32
N GLY A 52 -7.75 -2.64 -5.43
CA GLY A 52 -6.77 -2.48 -4.37
C GLY A 52 -6.78 -3.66 -3.39
N ASN A 53 -7.97 -4.11 -2.99
CA ASN A 53 -8.11 -5.28 -2.11
C ASN A 53 -7.60 -6.57 -2.78
N ARG A 54 -7.89 -6.78 -4.07
CA ARG A 54 -7.33 -7.89 -4.88
C ARG A 54 -5.81 -7.81 -5.04
N ARG A 55 -5.24 -6.60 -5.11
CA ARG A 55 -3.79 -6.42 -5.16
C ARG A 55 -3.14 -6.81 -3.82
N ILE A 56 -3.70 -6.36 -2.70
CA ILE A 56 -3.26 -6.73 -1.36
C ILE A 56 -3.39 -8.25 -1.14
N GLN A 57 -4.47 -8.88 -1.62
CA GLN A 57 -4.65 -10.35 -1.63
C GLN A 57 -3.46 -11.05 -2.29
N SER A 58 -3.12 -10.63 -3.51
CA SER A 58 -2.03 -11.23 -4.29
C SER A 58 -0.67 -11.03 -3.61
N GLU A 59 -0.38 -9.84 -3.08
CA GLU A 59 0.91 -9.55 -2.45
C GLU A 59 1.07 -10.23 -1.08
N MET A 60 -0.03 -10.43 -0.35
CA MET A 60 -0.04 -11.12 0.94
C MET A 60 -0.19 -12.65 0.83
N GLY A 61 -0.47 -13.17 -0.38
CA GLY A 61 -0.68 -14.59 -0.62
C GLY A 61 -1.92 -15.15 0.08
N MET A 62 -3.01 -14.38 0.13
CA MET A 62 -4.23 -14.75 0.84
C MET A 62 -5.47 -14.63 -0.03
N GLU A 63 -6.38 -15.61 0.07
CA GLU A 63 -7.71 -15.54 -0.57
C GLU A 63 -8.63 -14.49 0.06
N THR A 64 -8.54 -14.27 1.38
CA THR A 64 -9.41 -13.31 2.11
C THR A 64 -8.63 -12.53 3.19
N PRO A 65 -7.84 -11.51 2.82
CA PRO A 65 -7.15 -10.67 3.78
C PRO A 65 -8.18 -9.85 4.54
N THR A 66 -8.22 -10.07 5.84
CA THR A 66 -8.89 -9.17 6.75
C THR A 66 -7.87 -8.16 7.27
N MET A 67 -8.32 -6.96 7.59
CA MET A 67 -7.50 -5.96 8.27
C MET A 67 -6.86 -6.53 9.55
N GLY A 68 -7.58 -7.41 10.25
CA GLY A 68 -7.07 -8.13 11.42
C GLY A 68 -5.86 -9.00 11.10
N TYR A 69 -5.94 -9.83 10.05
CA TYR A 69 -4.80 -10.66 9.67
C TYR A 69 -3.59 -9.82 9.23
N PHE A 70 -3.81 -8.72 8.51
CA PHE A 70 -2.72 -7.80 8.16
C PHE A 70 -2.00 -7.28 9.42
N ILE A 71 -2.76 -6.83 10.42
CA ILE A 71 -2.21 -6.39 11.71
C ILE A 71 -1.47 -7.53 12.41
N ASP A 72 -2.00 -8.75 12.40
CA ASP A 72 -1.37 -9.90 13.05
C ASP A 72 -0.05 -10.28 12.37
N ARG A 73 0.03 -10.19 11.04
CA ARG A 73 1.29 -10.39 10.31
C ARG A 73 2.32 -9.33 10.63
N LEU A 74 1.91 -8.06 10.74
CA LEU A 74 2.80 -6.99 11.17
C LEU A 74 3.33 -7.28 12.59
N LYS A 75 2.46 -7.61 13.54
CA LYS A 75 2.86 -7.99 14.90
C LYS A 75 3.84 -9.15 14.91
N LEU A 76 3.64 -10.16 14.07
CA LEU A 76 4.55 -11.30 13.96
C LEU A 76 5.94 -10.89 13.47
N ILE A 77 6.00 -10.06 12.42
CA ILE A 77 7.28 -9.52 11.89
C ILE A 77 7.99 -8.70 12.96
N HIS A 78 7.27 -7.82 13.66
CA HIS A 78 7.82 -7.02 14.76
C HIS A 78 8.38 -7.88 15.89
N ARG A 79 7.61 -8.86 16.40
CA ARG A 79 8.08 -9.80 17.43
C ARG A 79 9.35 -10.54 17.03
N GLY A 80 9.45 -10.96 15.76
CA GLY A 80 10.66 -11.61 15.24
C GLY A 80 11.88 -10.68 15.27
N ARG A 81 11.70 -9.38 15.02
CA ARG A 81 12.76 -8.37 15.12
C ARG A 81 13.14 -8.07 16.56
N ASP A 82 12.16 -7.93 17.44
CA ASP A 82 12.39 -7.70 18.87
C ASP A 82 13.16 -8.87 19.49
N GLN A 83 12.79 -10.10 19.14
CA GLN A 83 13.53 -11.29 19.59
C GLN A 83 14.98 -11.28 19.12
N ALA A 84 15.24 -10.87 17.88
CA ALA A 84 16.60 -10.74 17.36
C ALA A 84 17.40 -9.66 18.13
N HIS A 85 16.75 -8.54 18.48
CA HIS A 85 17.36 -7.49 19.28
C HIS A 85 17.67 -7.95 20.71
N VAL A 86 16.73 -8.63 21.38
CA VAL A 86 16.95 -9.21 22.72
C VAL A 86 18.10 -10.21 22.70
N ARG A 87 18.19 -11.09 21.69
CA ARG A 87 19.34 -12.00 21.54
C ARG A 87 20.66 -11.24 21.41
N TRP A 88 20.67 -10.13 20.66
CA TRP A 88 21.86 -9.29 20.57
C TRP A 88 22.24 -8.67 21.93
N LEU A 89 21.26 -8.16 22.70
CA LEU A 89 21.49 -7.66 24.07
C LEU A 89 22.03 -8.74 25.02
N GLN A 90 21.65 -10.00 24.81
CA GLN A 90 22.17 -11.16 25.55
C GLN A 90 23.59 -11.56 25.13
N GLY A 91 24.23 -10.83 24.20
CA GLY A 91 25.58 -11.11 23.72
C GLY A 91 25.66 -12.13 22.58
N TYR A 92 24.53 -12.61 22.05
CA TYR A 92 24.56 -13.41 20.83
C TYR A 92 24.93 -12.55 19.62
N GLN A 93 25.73 -13.09 18.70
CA GLN A 93 26.02 -12.38 17.46
C GLN A 93 24.78 -12.26 16.58
N ALA A 94 24.58 -11.07 16.01
CA ALA A 94 23.53 -10.85 15.02
C ALA A 94 23.76 -11.72 13.79
N LYS A 95 22.67 -12.14 13.14
CA LYS A 95 22.77 -12.86 11.87
C LYS A 95 23.55 -11.98 10.86
N PRO A 96 24.53 -12.55 10.13
CA PRO A 96 25.27 -11.78 9.16
C PRO A 96 24.34 -11.25 8.06
N LYS A 97 24.63 -10.05 7.57
CA LYS A 97 23.93 -9.43 6.44
C LYS A 97 23.99 -10.38 5.23
N ARG A 98 22.86 -10.60 4.55
CA ARG A 98 22.82 -11.47 3.36
C ARG A 98 23.84 -11.00 2.33
N THR A 99 24.52 -11.94 1.67
CA THR A 99 25.60 -11.66 0.72
C THR A 99 25.23 -10.60 -0.32
N LYS A 100 24.02 -10.65 -0.88
CA LYS A 100 23.59 -9.67 -1.88
C LYS A 100 23.58 -8.22 -1.37
N TYR A 101 23.18 -8.01 -0.12
CA TYR A 101 23.20 -6.68 0.47
C TYR A 101 24.61 -6.25 0.89
N ARG A 102 25.48 -7.18 1.32
CA ARG A 102 26.89 -6.88 1.58
C ARG A 102 27.60 -6.44 0.29
N MET A 103 27.40 -7.17 -0.81
CA MET A 103 27.96 -6.83 -2.12
C MET A 103 27.44 -5.49 -2.63
N ALA A 104 26.18 -5.15 -2.35
CA ALA A 104 25.65 -3.85 -2.71
C ALA A 104 26.28 -2.71 -1.90
N ASP A 105 26.48 -2.88 -0.59
CA ASP A 105 27.22 -1.89 0.20
C ASP A 105 28.62 -1.66 -0.37
N GLU A 106 29.34 -2.74 -0.72
CA GLU A 106 30.67 -2.65 -1.33
C GLU A 106 30.65 -1.90 -2.66
N ARG A 107 29.63 -2.11 -3.49
CA ARG A 107 29.46 -1.37 -4.75
C ARG A 107 29.11 0.09 -4.50
N ILE A 108 28.23 0.39 -3.53
CA ILE A 108 27.87 1.76 -3.16
C ILE A 108 29.09 2.50 -2.62
N LEU A 109 29.90 1.88 -1.77
CA LEU A 109 31.15 2.44 -1.26
C LEU A 109 32.09 2.84 -2.41
N LYS A 110 32.28 1.97 -3.40
CA LYS A 110 33.08 2.30 -4.60
C LYS A 110 32.52 3.48 -5.41
N VAL A 111 31.20 3.63 -5.46
CA VAL A 111 30.57 4.79 -6.13
C VAL A 111 30.80 6.07 -5.33
N ILE A 112 30.74 6.01 -4.00
CA ILE A 112 31.01 7.14 -3.10
C ILE A 112 32.48 7.55 -3.17
N GLU A 113 33.42 6.60 -3.16
CA GLU A 113 34.86 6.87 -3.29
C GLU A 113 35.22 7.57 -4.61
N GLN A 114 34.36 7.49 -5.62
CA GLN A 114 34.55 8.11 -6.93
C GLN A 114 33.70 9.37 -7.12
N TYR A 115 33.15 9.96 -6.05
CA TYR A 115 32.25 11.11 -6.11
C TYR A 115 32.84 12.27 -6.92
N ASP A 116 34.07 12.69 -6.61
CA ASP A 116 34.72 13.83 -7.29
C ASP A 116 35.12 13.53 -8.74
N ASN A 117 35.14 12.26 -9.13
CA ASN A 117 35.55 11.79 -10.46
C ASN A 117 34.36 11.48 -11.38
N ARG A 118 33.13 11.81 -10.96
CA ARG A 118 31.89 11.50 -11.68
C ARG A 118 31.05 12.75 -11.86
N THR A 119 30.25 12.77 -12.92
CA THR A 119 29.18 13.77 -12.99
C THR A 119 28.09 13.44 -11.95
N PRO A 120 27.36 14.44 -11.43
CA PRO A 120 26.28 14.20 -10.46
C PRO A 120 25.24 13.19 -10.94
N ILE A 121 24.94 13.16 -12.24
CA ILE A 121 24.00 12.21 -12.84
C ILE A 121 24.53 10.78 -12.78
N GLU A 122 25.80 10.56 -13.12
CA GLU A 122 26.43 9.23 -13.07
C GLU A 122 26.59 8.71 -11.63
N PHE A 123 26.88 9.62 -10.69
CA PHE A 123 26.91 9.30 -9.27
C PHE A 123 25.54 8.84 -8.77
N LEU A 124 24.50 9.65 -8.98
CA LEU A 124 23.12 9.33 -8.56
C LEU A 124 22.60 8.06 -9.25
N GLY A 125 22.87 7.89 -10.54
CA GLY A 125 22.52 6.68 -11.28
C GLY A 125 23.22 5.44 -10.72
N GLY A 126 24.52 5.54 -10.41
CA GLY A 126 25.30 4.45 -9.82
C GLY A 126 24.79 4.03 -8.43
N VAL A 127 24.36 4.99 -7.61
CA VAL A 127 23.73 4.70 -6.31
C VAL A 127 22.36 4.03 -6.50
N ALA A 128 21.49 4.61 -7.33
CA ALA A 128 20.13 4.12 -7.55
C ALA A 128 20.09 2.67 -8.07
N LEU A 129 20.98 2.31 -8.99
CA LEU A 129 21.07 0.95 -9.55
C LEU A 129 21.43 -0.11 -8.49
N ASN A 130 22.09 0.27 -7.39
CA ASN A 130 22.38 -0.65 -6.29
C ASN A 130 21.20 -0.84 -5.33
N PHE A 131 20.18 0.02 -5.37
CA PHE A 131 18.94 -0.15 -4.61
C PHE A 131 17.87 -0.94 -5.38
N MET A 132 17.93 -0.94 -6.71
CA MET A 132 17.10 -1.77 -7.59
C MET A 132 17.64 -3.21 -7.68
N MET A 133 17.80 -3.87 -6.54
CA MET A 133 18.24 -5.27 -6.50
C MET A 133 17.07 -6.24 -6.58
N ASP A 134 17.05 -7.05 -7.64
CA ASP A 134 16.21 -8.25 -7.74
C ASP A 134 16.60 -9.31 -6.66
#